data_AF-A0A7R9ADE1-F1
#
_entry.id   AF-A0A7R9ADE1-F1
#
_cell.length_a   1.000
_cell.length_b   1.000
_cell.length_c   1.000
_cell.angle_alpha   90.00
_cell.angle_beta   90.00
_cell.angle_gamma   90.00
#
_symmetry.space_group_name_H-M   'P 1'
#
loop_
_entity.id
_entity.type
_entity.pdbx_description
1 polymer ?
#
loop_
_entity_poly.entity_id
_entity_poly.type
_entity_poly.pdbx_seq_one_letter_code
_entity_poly.pdbx_strand_id
1 'polypeptide(L)'
;MKTFQIRDNRVVEEMSEGMLGDISFEYLDIRNSAIGIIHSSALLPSSDRLLQVHVEQSDLTEFPWDALHRFTRLPGISVGVISEIQRGFFRDMRNLRIFQCNTCGLGPTLQNGSFEFYSPALVELQFSSDGISRMESRAIAGFTANTKIHLTDNKFDSLPETSFRRMVEVLSLPSHGGDGYLDVRYNEIMCDCSIAWLVLNSDFRGSVRGVCPDGTSFDELDPEDFQECIMKDPSVADNSSFCITAHPNQRVTSRSPNKTCKTYAEQRLLLAGHPDSSPTVAGLLAGAVSDV
;
A
#
# COMPACT_ATOMS: atom_id res chain seq x y z
N MET A 1 -22.81 -14.87 -19.77
CA MET A 1 -23.29 -15.50 -18.52
C MET A 1 -22.97 -14.58 -17.35
N LYS A 2 -23.68 -14.66 -16.22
CA LYS A 2 -23.30 -13.87 -15.04
C LYS A 2 -22.08 -14.48 -14.35
N THR A 3 -22.17 -15.70 -13.86
CA THR A 3 -21.13 -16.32 -13.04
C THR A 3 -20.71 -17.67 -13.61
N PHE A 4 -19.39 -17.89 -13.75
CA PHE A 4 -18.79 -19.19 -14.06
C PHE A 4 -18.15 -19.74 -12.79
N GLN A 5 -18.50 -20.99 -12.44
CA GLN A 5 -18.11 -21.59 -11.17
C GLN A 5 -17.41 -22.94 -11.38
N ILE A 6 -16.30 -23.14 -10.68
CA ILE A 6 -15.66 -24.45 -10.52
C ILE A 6 -15.55 -24.71 -9.02
N ARG A 7 -16.34 -25.64 -8.50
CA ARG A 7 -16.35 -25.99 -7.08
C ARG A 7 -16.14 -27.47 -6.90
N ASP A 8 -15.38 -27.84 -5.87
CA ASP A 8 -15.15 -29.22 -5.45
C ASP A 8 -14.58 -30.11 -6.59
N ASN A 9 -13.86 -29.48 -7.53
CA ASN A 9 -13.31 -30.16 -8.69
C ASN A 9 -11.93 -30.73 -8.36
N ARG A 10 -11.73 -32.05 -8.53
CA ARG A 10 -10.46 -32.73 -8.22
C ARG A 10 -9.75 -33.32 -9.44
N VAL A 11 -10.13 -32.87 -10.63
CA VAL A 11 -9.73 -33.52 -11.89
C VAL A 11 -9.17 -32.51 -12.88
N VAL A 12 -9.80 -31.36 -13.00
CA VAL A 12 -9.33 -30.27 -13.85
C VAL A 12 -8.32 -29.48 -13.04
N GLU A 13 -7.09 -29.48 -13.52
CA GLU A 13 -5.96 -28.80 -12.89
C GLU A 13 -5.59 -27.49 -13.60
N GLU A 14 -6.10 -27.29 -14.82
CA GLU A 14 -5.73 -26.15 -15.66
C GLU A 14 -6.97 -25.55 -16.36
N MET A 15 -7.05 -24.22 -16.37
CA MET A 15 -7.93 -23.47 -17.25
C MET A 15 -7.15 -22.99 -18.47
N SER A 16 -7.24 -23.75 -19.56
CA SER A 16 -6.51 -23.53 -20.81
C SER A 16 -7.36 -22.90 -21.91
N GLU A 17 -6.72 -22.53 -23.01
CA GLU A 17 -7.39 -22.00 -24.19
C GLU A 17 -8.46 -22.97 -24.72
N GLY A 18 -9.61 -22.44 -25.11
CA GLY A 18 -10.70 -23.24 -25.68
C GLY A 18 -11.48 -24.08 -24.65
N MET A 19 -11.02 -24.21 -23.40
CA MET A 19 -11.75 -24.90 -22.33
C MET A 19 -13.15 -24.31 -22.15
N LEU A 20 -13.27 -22.98 -22.27
CA LEU A 20 -14.51 -22.24 -22.12
C LEU A 20 -15.18 -21.92 -23.47
N GLY A 21 -14.56 -22.29 -24.61
CA GLY A 21 -14.98 -21.82 -25.94
C GLY A 21 -15.19 -20.31 -25.97
N ASP A 22 -16.33 -19.87 -26.52
CA ASP A 22 -16.72 -18.46 -26.58
C ASP A 22 -17.51 -17.99 -25.34
N ILE A 23 -17.54 -18.79 -24.27
CA ILE A 23 -18.29 -18.46 -23.05
C ILE A 23 -17.59 -17.31 -22.35
N SER A 24 -18.38 -16.28 -22.03
CA SER A 24 -17.93 -15.10 -21.32
C SER A 24 -18.81 -14.81 -20.11
N PHE A 25 -18.21 -14.34 -19.02
CA PHE A 25 -18.83 -14.21 -17.70
C PHE A 25 -18.35 -12.97 -16.95
N GLU A 26 -19.19 -12.47 -16.04
CA GLU A 26 -18.88 -11.33 -15.18
C GLU A 26 -18.17 -11.74 -13.89
N TYR A 27 -18.39 -12.96 -13.40
CA TYR A 27 -17.83 -13.44 -12.15
C TYR A 27 -17.18 -14.81 -12.37
N LEU A 28 -15.91 -14.94 -11.99
CA LEU A 28 -15.22 -16.21 -11.87
C LEU A 28 -15.14 -16.60 -10.39
N ASP A 29 -15.64 -17.79 -10.06
CA ASP A 29 -15.63 -18.32 -8.70
C ASP A 29 -15.09 -19.76 -8.71
N ILE A 30 -13.83 -19.90 -8.32
CA ILE A 30 -13.14 -21.18 -8.21
C ILE A 30 -12.91 -21.44 -6.73
N ARG A 31 -13.46 -22.54 -6.21
CA ARG A 31 -13.31 -22.92 -4.80
C ARG A 31 -13.04 -24.39 -4.62
N ASN A 32 -12.17 -24.72 -3.66
CA ASN A 32 -11.94 -26.09 -3.25
C ASN A 32 -11.62 -27.01 -4.44
N SER A 33 -10.74 -26.56 -5.34
CA SER A 33 -10.49 -27.20 -6.63
C SER A 33 -9.01 -27.55 -6.83
N ALA A 34 -8.73 -28.50 -7.72
CA ALA A 34 -7.38 -28.85 -8.13
C ALA A 34 -6.78 -27.86 -9.16
N ILE A 35 -7.47 -26.75 -9.46
CA ILE A 35 -7.00 -25.77 -10.45
C ILE A 35 -5.71 -25.12 -9.94
N GLY A 36 -4.61 -25.47 -10.58
CA GLY A 36 -3.28 -24.93 -10.36
C GLY A 36 -2.91 -23.82 -11.33
N ILE A 37 -3.41 -23.86 -12.56
CA ILE A 37 -3.00 -22.92 -13.61
C ILE A 37 -4.24 -22.28 -14.24
N ILE A 38 -4.23 -20.95 -14.35
CA ILE A 38 -5.24 -20.20 -15.11
C ILE A 38 -4.54 -19.41 -16.20
N HIS A 39 -4.73 -19.79 -17.46
CA HIS A 39 -4.16 -19.06 -18.58
C HIS A 39 -4.98 -17.81 -18.90
N SER A 40 -4.30 -16.75 -19.33
CA SER A 40 -4.95 -15.52 -19.80
C SER A 40 -5.93 -15.79 -20.94
N SER A 41 -5.57 -16.70 -21.86
CA SER A 41 -6.39 -17.11 -23.01
C SER A 41 -7.74 -17.71 -22.62
N ALA A 42 -7.81 -18.44 -21.49
CA ALA A 42 -9.07 -18.96 -20.97
C ALA A 42 -10.01 -17.84 -20.49
N LEU A 43 -9.45 -16.72 -20.04
CA LEU A 43 -10.20 -15.58 -19.51
C LEU A 43 -10.49 -14.50 -20.58
N LEU A 44 -9.75 -14.47 -21.69
CA LEU A 44 -9.87 -13.45 -22.75
C LEU A 44 -11.30 -13.23 -23.27
N PRO A 45 -12.16 -14.25 -23.47
CA PRO A 45 -13.55 -14.03 -23.87
C PRO A 45 -14.34 -13.14 -22.90
N SER A 46 -13.88 -13.02 -21.65
CA SER A 46 -14.49 -12.19 -20.61
C SER A 46 -13.79 -10.85 -20.37
N SER A 47 -12.80 -10.46 -21.17
CA SER A 47 -11.98 -9.26 -20.91
C SER A 47 -12.78 -7.95 -20.83
N ASP A 48 -13.89 -7.87 -21.55
CA ASP A 48 -14.77 -6.69 -21.61
C ASP A 48 -15.90 -6.68 -20.57
N ARG A 49 -15.98 -7.71 -19.72
CA ARG A 49 -17.12 -7.91 -18.81
C ARG A 49 -16.78 -8.49 -17.44
N LEU A 50 -15.60 -9.08 -17.26
CA LEU A 50 -15.20 -9.66 -15.99
C LEU A 50 -15.14 -8.57 -14.92
N LEU A 51 -15.95 -8.73 -13.87
CA LEU A 51 -16.10 -7.82 -12.74
C LEU A 51 -15.42 -8.35 -11.49
N GLN A 52 -15.33 -9.67 -11.33
CA GLN A 52 -14.73 -10.26 -10.16
C GLN A 52 -14.07 -11.59 -10.46
N VAL A 53 -12.88 -11.76 -9.89
CA VAL A 53 -12.21 -13.05 -9.78
C VAL A 53 -12.13 -13.43 -8.31
N HIS A 54 -12.57 -14.63 -8.00
CA HIS A 54 -12.42 -15.24 -6.70
C HIS A 54 -11.90 -16.67 -6.87
N VAL A 55 -10.70 -16.92 -6.35
CA VAL A 55 -10.03 -18.22 -6.42
C VAL A 55 -9.51 -18.56 -5.03
N GLU A 56 -10.20 -19.42 -4.31
CA GLU A 56 -9.86 -19.80 -2.93
C GLU A 56 -9.75 -21.31 -2.76
N GLN A 57 -8.92 -21.75 -1.81
CA GLN A 57 -8.75 -23.18 -1.50
C GLN A 57 -8.47 -24.02 -2.75
N SER A 58 -7.61 -23.52 -3.64
CA SER A 58 -7.18 -24.21 -4.84
C SER A 58 -5.67 -24.37 -4.86
N ASP A 59 -5.18 -25.26 -5.72
CA ASP A 59 -3.75 -25.53 -5.87
C ASP A 59 -3.04 -24.47 -6.74
N LEU A 60 -3.56 -23.23 -6.77
CA LEU A 60 -3.19 -22.18 -7.73
C LEU A 60 -1.70 -21.83 -7.62
N THR A 61 -0.93 -22.19 -8.64
CA THR A 61 0.48 -21.84 -8.78
C THR A 61 0.72 -20.79 -9.86
N GLU A 62 -0.19 -20.64 -10.81
CA GLU A 62 -0.05 -19.67 -11.91
C GLU A 62 -1.36 -18.95 -12.19
N PHE A 63 -1.29 -17.62 -12.20
CA PHE A 63 -2.40 -16.73 -12.49
C PHE A 63 -1.93 -15.65 -13.47
N PRO A 64 -2.76 -15.20 -14.43
CA PRO A 64 -2.30 -14.38 -15.54
C PRO A 64 -2.24 -12.89 -15.15
N TRP A 65 -1.45 -12.56 -14.14
CA TRP A 65 -1.30 -11.22 -13.57
C TRP A 65 -0.92 -10.16 -14.61
N ASP A 66 0.01 -10.51 -15.48
CA ASP A 66 0.54 -9.65 -16.55
C ASP A 66 -0.54 -9.31 -17.60
N ALA A 67 -1.53 -10.17 -17.81
CA ALA A 67 -2.62 -9.96 -18.75
C ALA A 67 -3.81 -9.19 -18.16
N LEU A 68 -3.85 -8.96 -16.83
CA LEU A 68 -5.00 -8.34 -16.16
C LEU A 68 -5.29 -6.91 -16.61
N HIS A 69 -4.31 -6.19 -17.15
CA HIS A 69 -4.50 -4.87 -17.73
C HIS A 69 -5.52 -4.86 -18.89
N ARG A 70 -5.74 -6.01 -19.54
CA ARG A 70 -6.74 -6.18 -20.61
C ARG A 70 -8.18 -6.25 -20.08
N PHE A 71 -8.35 -6.52 -18.78
CA PHE A 71 -9.65 -6.69 -18.13
C PHE A 71 -10.13 -5.35 -17.59
N THR A 72 -10.57 -4.49 -18.52
CA THR A 72 -10.86 -3.07 -18.23
C THR A 72 -12.01 -2.85 -17.26
N ARG A 73 -12.80 -3.87 -16.95
CA ARG A 73 -13.94 -3.78 -16.03
C ARG A 73 -13.75 -4.53 -14.72
N LEU A 74 -12.55 -4.99 -14.38
CA LEU A 74 -12.28 -5.84 -13.22
C LEU A 74 -11.94 -5.01 -11.95
N PRO A 75 -12.92 -4.71 -11.07
CA PRO A 75 -12.68 -4.04 -9.80
C PRO A 75 -12.24 -4.96 -8.67
N GLY A 76 -12.51 -6.26 -8.73
CA GLY A 76 -12.32 -7.14 -7.58
C GLY A 76 -11.49 -8.38 -7.92
N ILE A 77 -10.40 -8.57 -7.19
CA ILE A 77 -9.63 -9.82 -7.22
C ILE A 77 -9.45 -10.34 -5.80
N SER A 78 -9.78 -11.61 -5.62
CA SER A 78 -9.57 -12.36 -4.40
C SER A 78 -8.90 -13.68 -4.78
N VAL A 79 -7.70 -13.92 -4.25
CA VAL A 79 -6.95 -15.16 -4.46
C VAL A 79 -6.50 -15.71 -3.11
N GLY A 80 -6.43 -17.04 -2.99
CA GLY A 80 -6.00 -17.73 -1.77
C GLY A 80 -4.50 -18.05 -1.71
N VAL A 81 -3.77 -17.81 -2.78
CA VAL A 81 -2.32 -18.05 -2.84
C VAL A 81 -1.69 -17.20 -3.95
N ILE A 82 -0.47 -16.73 -3.72
CA ILE A 82 0.36 -16.11 -4.75
C ILE A 82 1.75 -16.74 -4.70
N SER A 83 2.10 -17.44 -5.77
CA SER A 83 3.40 -18.10 -5.95
C SER A 83 4.54 -17.11 -6.20
N GLU A 84 4.28 -16.06 -6.99
CA GLU A 84 5.24 -15.01 -7.30
C GLU A 84 4.53 -13.67 -7.50
N ILE A 85 5.06 -12.62 -6.86
CA ILE A 85 4.65 -11.24 -7.10
C ILE A 85 5.79 -10.53 -7.80
N GLN A 86 5.64 -10.29 -9.11
CA GLN A 86 6.61 -9.48 -9.84
C GLN A 86 6.26 -8.00 -9.74
N ARG A 87 7.30 -7.18 -9.74
CA ARG A 87 7.17 -5.73 -9.74
C ARG A 87 6.33 -5.28 -10.92
N GLY A 88 5.26 -4.55 -10.63
CA GLY A 88 4.45 -3.87 -11.65
C GLY A 88 3.20 -4.60 -12.10
N PHE A 89 2.91 -5.83 -11.63
CA PHE A 89 1.69 -6.58 -11.98
C PHE A 89 0.41 -5.76 -11.82
N PHE A 90 0.31 -4.95 -10.77
CA PHE A 90 -0.90 -4.18 -10.46
C PHE A 90 -0.91 -2.75 -11.03
N ARG A 91 0.18 -2.30 -11.67
CA ARG A 91 0.32 -0.89 -12.11
C ARG A 91 -0.70 -0.49 -13.17
N ASP A 92 -1.00 -1.39 -14.09
CA ASP A 92 -1.89 -1.12 -15.22
C ASP A 92 -3.34 -1.54 -14.97
N MET A 93 -3.65 -2.01 -13.76
CA MET A 93 -4.99 -2.36 -13.33
C MET A 93 -5.79 -1.11 -12.91
N ARG A 94 -6.09 -0.23 -13.88
CA ARG A 94 -6.65 1.11 -13.62
C ARG A 94 -8.04 1.11 -12.98
N ASN A 95 -8.78 0.01 -13.04
CA ASN A 95 -10.13 -0.09 -12.48
C ASN A 95 -10.22 -0.95 -11.22
N LEU A 96 -9.08 -1.44 -10.70
CA LEU A 96 -9.05 -2.25 -9.48
C LEU A 96 -9.52 -1.43 -8.28
N ARG A 97 -10.51 -1.96 -7.57
CA ARG A 97 -11.07 -1.35 -6.35
C ARG A 97 -10.66 -2.12 -5.11
N ILE A 98 -10.72 -3.44 -5.18
CA ILE A 98 -10.49 -4.35 -4.05
C ILE A 98 -9.51 -5.42 -4.49
N PHE A 99 -8.43 -5.56 -3.73
CA PHE A 99 -7.52 -6.70 -3.81
C PHE A 99 -7.50 -7.42 -2.47
N GLN A 100 -7.74 -8.73 -2.51
CA GLN A 100 -7.74 -9.58 -1.32
C GLN A 100 -6.81 -10.77 -1.55
N CYS A 101 -5.84 -10.89 -0.66
CA CYS A 101 -4.98 -12.04 -0.54
C CYS A 101 -4.81 -12.33 0.96
N ASN A 102 -5.80 -12.97 1.57
CA ASN A 102 -5.72 -13.35 2.97
C ASN A 102 -5.23 -14.80 3.05
N THR A 103 -4.34 -15.10 3.99
CA THR A 103 -3.79 -16.46 4.16
C THR A 103 -3.07 -16.98 2.90
N CYS A 104 -2.52 -16.08 2.09
CA CYS A 104 -1.75 -16.37 0.88
C CYS A 104 -0.29 -16.75 1.17
N GLY A 105 0.19 -16.47 2.38
CA GLY A 105 1.57 -16.74 2.77
C GLY A 105 2.57 -15.73 2.20
N LEU A 106 2.21 -14.44 2.19
CA LEU A 106 3.08 -13.36 1.69
C LEU A 106 4.31 -13.09 2.57
N GLY A 107 4.32 -13.60 3.80
CA GLY A 107 5.42 -13.44 4.74
C GLY A 107 6.71 -14.17 4.37
N PRO A 108 7.82 -13.92 5.08
CA PRO A 108 7.89 -13.07 6.28
C PRO A 108 8.11 -11.58 5.99
N THR A 109 8.51 -11.20 4.76
CA THR A 109 8.87 -9.82 4.41
C THR A 109 8.22 -9.38 3.12
N LEU A 110 7.50 -8.26 3.15
CA LEU A 110 7.07 -7.58 1.92
C LEU A 110 8.17 -6.63 1.42
N GLN A 111 8.64 -6.87 0.20
CA GLN A 111 9.73 -6.12 -0.42
C GLN A 111 9.20 -4.92 -1.21
N ASN A 112 10.05 -3.92 -1.45
CA ASN A 112 9.73 -2.77 -2.27
C ASN A 112 9.27 -3.20 -3.66
N GLY A 113 8.11 -2.67 -4.07
CA GLY A 113 7.51 -2.95 -5.36
C GLY A 113 6.70 -4.25 -5.42
N SER A 114 6.47 -4.95 -4.31
CA SER A 114 5.54 -6.09 -4.26
C SER A 114 4.15 -5.65 -4.73
N PHE A 115 3.60 -4.58 -4.14
CA PHE A 115 2.24 -4.12 -4.43
C PHE A 115 2.24 -2.66 -4.85
N GLU A 116 2.30 -2.41 -6.16
CA GLU A 116 2.22 -1.07 -6.74
C GLU A 116 0.95 -0.90 -7.56
N PHE A 117 0.02 -0.12 -7.03
CA PHE A 117 -1.28 0.13 -7.66
C PHE A 117 -1.32 1.53 -8.26
N TYR A 118 -1.95 1.73 -9.41
CA TYR A 118 -2.24 3.08 -9.92
C TYR A 118 -3.71 3.24 -10.33
N SER A 119 -4.61 2.55 -9.62
CA SER A 119 -6.04 2.77 -9.77
C SER A 119 -6.50 3.91 -8.87
N PRO A 120 -7.12 4.97 -9.44
CA PRO A 120 -7.77 6.00 -8.64
C PRO A 120 -9.03 5.49 -7.93
N ALA A 121 -9.53 4.30 -8.29
CA ALA A 121 -10.71 3.68 -7.71
C ALA A 121 -10.38 2.70 -6.56
N LEU A 122 -9.10 2.56 -6.20
CA LEU A 122 -8.66 1.63 -5.16
C LEU A 122 -9.20 2.02 -3.78
N VAL A 123 -10.03 1.17 -3.19
CA VAL A 123 -10.66 1.40 -1.90
C VAL A 123 -10.16 0.47 -0.81
N GLU A 124 -9.70 -0.74 -1.15
CA GLU A 124 -9.40 -1.75 -0.13
C GLU A 124 -8.32 -2.74 -0.58
N LEU A 125 -7.39 -2.99 0.34
CA LEU A 125 -6.33 -3.98 0.23
C LEU A 125 -6.36 -4.86 1.47
N GLN A 126 -6.47 -6.18 1.28
CA GLN A 126 -6.50 -7.14 2.38
C GLN A 126 -5.32 -8.12 2.27
N PHE A 127 -4.49 -8.13 3.31
CA PHE A 127 -3.27 -8.95 3.45
C PHE A 127 -3.24 -9.56 4.87
N SER A 128 -4.37 -10.12 5.30
CA SER A 128 -4.55 -10.63 6.66
C SER A 128 -4.08 -12.08 6.78
N SER A 129 -3.54 -12.44 7.95
CA SER A 129 -3.13 -13.83 8.22
C SER A 129 -2.04 -14.36 7.27
N ASP A 130 -1.14 -13.49 6.78
CA ASP A 130 -0.11 -13.84 5.80
C ASP A 130 1.26 -14.14 6.39
N GLY A 131 1.40 -14.06 7.71
CA GLY A 131 2.68 -14.28 8.39
C GLY A 131 3.71 -13.17 8.15
N ILE A 132 3.27 -11.98 7.74
CA ILE A 132 4.17 -10.84 7.47
C ILE A 132 4.71 -10.32 8.80
N SER A 133 6.03 -10.22 8.92
CA SER A 133 6.72 -9.68 10.10
C SER A 133 7.47 -8.39 9.82
N ARG A 134 7.78 -8.12 8.53
CA ARG A 134 8.55 -6.97 8.09
C ARG A 134 8.00 -6.42 6.79
N MET A 135 8.14 -5.11 6.61
CA MET A 135 7.72 -4.43 5.39
C MET A 135 8.75 -3.35 5.03
N GLU A 136 9.14 -3.31 3.76
CA GLU A 136 9.95 -2.19 3.23
C GLU A 136 9.08 -0.96 2.92
N SER A 137 9.67 0.24 2.94
CA SER A 137 8.95 1.53 2.89
C SER A 137 8.09 1.83 1.64
N ARG A 138 8.20 1.00 0.61
CA ARG A 138 7.42 1.05 -0.65
C ARG A 138 6.95 -0.34 -1.06
N ALA A 139 6.77 -1.24 -0.10
CA ALA A 139 6.25 -2.56 -0.39
C ALA A 139 4.80 -2.51 -0.88
N ILE A 140 4.01 -1.58 -0.33
CA ILE A 140 2.68 -1.22 -0.81
C ILE A 140 2.75 0.26 -1.21
N ALA A 141 2.37 0.59 -2.45
CA ALA A 141 2.46 1.94 -2.98
C ALA A 141 1.34 2.26 -4.00
N GLY A 142 1.12 3.56 -4.23
CA GLY A 142 0.19 4.09 -5.23
C GLY A 142 -1.30 3.96 -4.88
N PHE A 143 -1.60 3.74 -3.60
CA PHE A 143 -2.93 3.91 -3.01
C PHE A 143 -3.21 5.41 -2.71
N THR A 144 -4.45 5.70 -2.30
CA THR A 144 -4.90 7.06 -1.97
C THR A 144 -5.23 7.18 -0.48
N ALA A 145 -5.49 8.39 0.00
CA ALA A 145 -5.92 8.64 1.37
C ALA A 145 -7.24 7.92 1.76
N ASN A 146 -8.02 7.44 0.78
CA ASN A 146 -9.28 6.73 0.99
C ASN A 146 -9.13 5.20 1.05
N THR A 147 -7.92 4.68 0.84
CA THR A 147 -7.70 3.23 0.78
C THR A 147 -7.59 2.64 2.17
N LYS A 148 -8.34 1.56 2.43
CA LYS A 148 -8.26 0.76 3.65
C LYS A 148 -7.25 -0.36 3.43
N ILE A 149 -6.23 -0.43 4.27
CA ILE A 149 -5.15 -1.42 4.17
C ILE A 149 -5.19 -2.29 5.41
N HIS A 150 -5.49 -3.57 5.22
CA HIS A 150 -5.58 -4.54 6.31
C HIS A 150 -4.33 -5.42 6.35
N LEU A 151 -3.57 -5.28 7.43
CA LEU A 151 -2.43 -6.12 7.83
C LEU A 151 -2.75 -6.84 9.14
N THR A 152 -4.03 -7.12 9.39
CA THR A 152 -4.47 -7.78 10.62
C THR A 152 -4.00 -9.23 10.72
N ASP A 153 -3.80 -9.72 11.94
CA ASP A 153 -3.41 -11.11 12.21
C ASP A 153 -2.10 -11.52 11.50
N ASN A 154 -1.13 -10.62 11.48
CA ASN A 154 0.20 -10.89 10.94
C ASN A 154 1.19 -11.17 12.10
N LYS A 155 2.48 -10.91 11.89
CA LYS A 155 3.57 -11.18 12.84
C LYS A 155 4.41 -9.92 13.08
N PHE A 156 3.81 -8.74 12.95
CA PHE A 156 4.49 -7.49 13.30
C PHE A 156 4.65 -7.40 14.82
N ASP A 157 5.87 -7.16 15.27
CA ASP A 157 6.21 -6.86 16.68
C ASP A 157 6.52 -5.36 16.88
N SER A 158 6.61 -4.61 15.79
CA SER A 158 7.03 -3.22 15.74
C SER A 158 6.48 -2.53 14.49
N LEU A 159 6.42 -1.19 14.52
CA LEU A 159 6.10 -0.34 13.36
C LEU A 159 7.23 0.67 13.12
N PRO A 160 8.35 0.26 12.51
CA PRO A 160 9.47 1.16 12.27
C PRO A 160 9.04 2.37 11.41
N GLU A 161 9.35 3.59 11.87
CA GLU A 161 9.01 4.84 11.17
C GLU A 161 9.47 4.80 9.70
N THR A 162 10.69 4.31 9.45
CA THR A 162 11.28 4.20 8.11
C THR A 162 10.46 3.36 7.14
N SER A 163 9.71 2.39 7.65
CA SER A 163 8.88 1.49 6.85
C SER A 163 7.45 2.00 6.68
N PHE A 164 6.86 2.60 7.72
CA PHE A 164 5.44 2.91 7.76
C PHE A 164 5.11 4.38 7.53
N ARG A 165 6.02 5.31 7.84
CA ARG A 165 5.71 6.75 7.85
C ARG A 165 5.10 7.27 6.56
N ARG A 166 5.69 6.94 5.41
CA ARG A 166 5.16 7.37 4.10
C ARG A 166 3.72 6.90 3.90
N MET A 167 3.41 5.68 4.30
CA MET A 167 2.06 5.13 4.15
C MET A 167 1.08 5.87 5.05
N VAL A 168 1.44 6.05 6.32
CA VAL A 168 0.62 6.79 7.29
C VAL A 168 0.40 8.22 6.81
N GLU A 169 1.44 8.93 6.37
CA GLU A 169 1.32 10.28 5.81
C GLU A 169 0.31 10.38 4.67
N VAL A 170 0.26 9.40 3.76
CA VAL A 170 -0.72 9.37 2.67
C VAL A 170 -2.14 9.14 3.20
N LEU A 171 -2.31 8.23 4.16
CA LEU A 171 -3.61 7.90 4.77
C LEU A 171 -4.13 9.02 5.67
N SER A 172 -3.24 9.85 6.23
CA SER A 172 -3.58 11.00 7.07
C SER A 172 -3.90 12.27 6.27
N LEU A 173 -3.78 12.26 4.93
CA LEU A 173 -4.08 13.45 4.14
C LEU A 173 -5.57 13.83 4.30
N PRO A 174 -5.90 15.13 4.53
CA PRO A 174 -7.28 15.61 4.76
C PRO A 174 -8.27 15.45 3.60
N SER A 175 -7.87 14.76 2.53
CA SER A 175 -8.53 14.80 1.23
C SER A 175 -9.85 14.02 1.23
N HIS A 176 -10.97 14.75 1.15
CA HIS A 176 -12.28 14.30 0.64
C HIS A 176 -13.11 13.33 1.50
N GLY A 177 -13.10 13.45 2.83
CA GLY A 177 -13.90 12.58 3.70
C GLY A 177 -13.25 11.21 3.91
N GLY A 178 -11.93 11.22 4.12
CA GLY A 178 -11.07 10.03 4.16
C GLY A 178 -11.44 9.02 5.23
N ASP A 179 -12.06 7.93 4.79
CA ASP A 179 -12.31 6.70 5.57
C ASP A 179 -11.15 5.69 5.47
N GLY A 180 -10.01 6.09 4.91
CA GLY A 180 -8.82 5.25 4.76
C GLY A 180 -8.09 5.07 6.09
N TYR A 181 -7.51 3.90 6.28
CA TYR A 181 -6.72 3.58 7.47
C TYR A 181 -5.83 2.37 7.20
N LEU A 182 -4.76 2.28 7.98
CA LEU A 182 -3.94 1.09 8.13
C LEU A 182 -4.42 0.31 9.35
N ASP A 183 -4.84 -0.93 9.16
CA ASP A 183 -5.27 -1.82 10.25
C ASP A 183 -4.19 -2.86 10.54
N VAL A 184 -3.58 -2.76 11.71
CA VAL A 184 -2.53 -3.67 12.20
C VAL A 184 -2.96 -4.40 13.47
N ARG A 185 -4.27 -4.47 13.75
CA ARG A 185 -4.79 -5.23 14.90
C ARG A 185 -4.44 -6.70 14.81
N TYR A 186 -4.41 -7.37 15.97
CA TYR A 186 -4.00 -8.78 16.07
C TYR A 186 -2.54 -9.02 15.61
N ASN A 187 -1.66 -8.05 15.88
CA ASN A 187 -0.21 -8.20 15.82
C ASN A 187 0.35 -8.02 17.24
N GLU A 188 1.64 -8.28 17.45
CA GLU A 188 2.32 -8.19 18.76
C GLU A 188 3.09 -6.86 18.91
N ILE A 189 2.50 -5.75 18.47
CA ILE A 189 3.20 -4.46 18.42
C ILE A 189 3.35 -3.87 19.82
N MET A 190 4.61 -3.66 20.24
CA MET A 190 4.91 -3.04 21.53
C MET A 190 4.55 -1.54 21.54
N CYS A 191 3.82 -1.10 22.57
CA CYS A 191 3.48 0.30 22.78
C CYS A 191 4.49 1.01 23.68
N ASP A 192 5.74 1.02 23.23
CA ASP A 192 6.85 1.73 23.85
C ASP A 192 7.37 2.84 22.91
N CYS A 193 8.59 3.32 23.14
CA CYS A 193 9.19 4.36 22.29
C CYS A 193 9.28 4.01 20.79
N SER A 194 9.15 2.74 20.41
CA SER A 194 9.16 2.32 18.99
C SER A 194 7.97 2.86 18.18
N ILE A 195 6.85 3.20 18.82
CA ILE A 195 5.68 3.82 18.17
C ILE A 195 5.50 5.30 18.54
N ALA A 196 6.45 5.92 19.26
CA ALA A 196 6.34 7.31 19.67
C ALA A 196 6.13 8.27 18.48
N TRP A 197 6.78 8.01 17.34
CA TRP A 197 6.60 8.78 16.10
C TRP A 197 5.15 8.82 15.61
N LEU A 198 4.38 7.77 15.90
CA LEU A 198 2.96 7.65 15.55
C LEU A 198 2.11 8.41 16.57
N VAL A 199 2.30 8.15 17.86
CA VAL A 199 1.46 8.69 18.95
C VAL A 199 1.65 10.19 19.13
N LEU A 200 2.90 10.68 19.00
CA LEU A 200 3.22 12.09 19.19
C LEU A 200 2.70 12.97 18.06
N ASN A 201 2.42 12.41 16.87
CA ASN A 201 1.90 13.19 15.76
C ASN A 201 0.37 13.13 15.70
N SER A 202 -0.29 14.22 16.10
CA SER A 202 -1.75 14.33 16.10
C SER A 202 -2.39 14.14 14.72
N ASP A 203 -1.66 14.41 13.63
CA ASP A 203 -2.19 14.24 12.27
C ASP A 203 -2.37 12.76 11.91
N PHE A 204 -1.66 11.85 12.59
CA PHE A 204 -1.74 10.41 12.34
C PHE A 204 -2.85 9.70 13.12
N ARG A 205 -3.56 10.44 13.99
CA ARG A 205 -4.64 9.89 14.82
C ARG A 205 -5.75 9.30 13.94
N GLY A 206 -6.17 8.08 14.24
CA GLY A 206 -7.17 7.35 13.46
C GLY A 206 -6.71 6.81 12.10
N SER A 207 -5.52 7.20 11.61
CA SER A 207 -4.97 6.66 10.35
C SER A 207 -4.35 5.27 10.53
N VAL A 208 -4.00 4.89 11.76
CA VAL A 208 -3.48 3.57 12.11
C VAL A 208 -4.31 2.97 13.24
N ARG A 209 -4.91 1.80 13.00
CA ARG A 209 -5.67 1.03 13.98
C ARG A 209 -4.80 -0.10 14.48
N GLY A 210 -4.39 -0.04 15.73
CA GLY A 210 -3.59 -1.06 16.39
C GLY A 210 -3.99 -1.20 17.85
N VAL A 211 -3.53 -2.28 18.47
CA VAL A 211 -3.78 -2.62 19.87
C VAL A 211 -2.47 -3.06 20.48
N CYS A 212 -2.16 -2.53 21.65
CA CYS A 212 -1.00 -2.89 22.47
C CYS A 212 -1.15 -4.31 23.06
N PRO A 213 -0.07 -4.95 23.55
CA PRO A 213 -0.15 -6.31 24.09
C PRO A 213 -1.06 -6.43 25.33
N ASP A 214 -1.29 -5.33 26.05
CA ASP A 214 -2.20 -5.25 27.20
C ASP A 214 -3.68 -5.03 26.80
N GLY A 215 -3.97 -4.87 25.51
CA GLY A 215 -5.30 -4.62 24.98
C GLY A 215 -5.66 -3.16 24.75
N THR A 216 -4.79 -2.21 25.13
CA THR A 216 -5.03 -0.77 24.94
C THR A 216 -5.03 -0.41 23.44
N SER A 217 -6.02 0.33 22.96
CA SER A 217 -6.06 0.80 21.57
C SER A 217 -5.04 1.92 21.34
N PHE A 218 -4.44 1.99 20.14
CA PHE A 218 -3.54 3.10 19.79
C PHE A 218 -4.21 4.47 19.93
N ASP A 219 -5.52 4.56 19.67
CA ASP A 219 -6.29 5.82 19.79
C ASP A 219 -6.51 6.27 21.24
N GLU A 220 -6.25 5.39 22.22
CA GLU A 220 -6.39 5.62 23.66
C GLU A 220 -5.07 5.96 24.36
N LEU A 221 -3.93 5.86 23.65
CA LEU A 221 -2.62 6.19 24.18
C LEU A 221 -2.48 7.70 24.44
N ASP A 222 -1.94 8.06 25.60
CA ASP A 222 -1.66 9.45 25.96
C ASP A 222 -0.30 9.89 25.38
N PRO A 223 -0.23 10.92 24.52
CA PRO A 223 1.04 11.44 24.02
C PRO A 223 2.01 11.92 25.10
N GLU A 224 1.53 12.25 26.30
CA GLU A 224 2.40 12.64 27.43
C GLU A 224 3.33 11.50 27.87
N ASP A 225 2.84 10.24 27.82
CA ASP A 225 3.62 9.05 28.19
C ASP A 225 4.81 8.78 27.25
N PHE A 226 4.78 9.36 26.05
CA PHE A 226 5.81 9.16 25.01
C PHE A 226 6.80 10.34 24.90
N GLN A 227 6.62 11.42 25.66
CA GLN A 227 7.51 12.60 25.60
C GLN A 227 8.97 12.27 25.96
N GLU A 228 9.18 11.32 26.88
CA GLU A 228 10.54 10.88 27.25
C GLU A 228 11.29 10.17 26.13
N CYS A 229 10.57 9.62 25.14
CA CYS A 229 11.17 8.93 24.00
C CYS A 229 11.98 9.87 23.12
N ILE A 230 11.52 11.13 22.99
CA ILE A 230 12.23 12.19 22.26
C ILE A 230 13.53 12.60 22.97
N MET A 231 13.51 12.57 24.31
CA MET A 231 14.63 13.03 25.13
C MET A 231 15.80 12.05 25.19
N LYS A 232 15.55 10.75 24.93
CA LYS A 232 16.56 9.68 24.97
C LYS A 232 17.25 9.44 23.62
N ASP A 233 16.65 9.90 22.51
CA ASP A 233 17.23 9.81 21.17
C ASP A 233 16.84 11.04 20.32
N PRO A 234 17.76 12.00 20.07
CA PRO A 234 17.48 13.20 19.28
C PRO A 234 17.10 12.90 17.82
N SER A 235 17.37 11.71 17.30
CA SER A 235 16.94 11.32 15.94
C SER A 235 15.42 11.13 15.84
N VAL A 236 14.74 10.93 16.98
CA VAL A 236 13.27 10.94 17.11
C VAL A 236 12.71 12.38 17.01
N ALA A 237 13.52 13.39 17.37
CA ALA A 237 13.11 14.80 17.37
C ALA A 237 13.16 15.48 15.99
N ASP A 238 13.96 14.97 15.05
CA ASP A 238 14.22 15.62 13.75
C ASP A 238 13.03 15.52 12.77
N ASN A 239 12.00 14.74 13.13
CA ASN A 239 10.87 14.38 12.26
C ASN A 239 9.49 14.70 12.83
N SER A 240 9.39 14.98 14.13
CA SER A 240 8.17 15.50 14.75
C SER A 240 8.16 17.02 14.61
N SER A 241 7.29 17.57 13.76
CA SER A 241 7.07 19.01 13.67
C SER A 241 6.40 19.54 14.95
N PHE A 242 7.17 19.68 16.04
CA PHE A 242 6.76 20.34 17.26
C PHE A 242 7.60 21.59 17.51
N CYS A 243 6.93 22.74 17.42
CA CYS A 243 7.45 24.02 17.88
C CYS A 243 7.45 24.02 19.42
N ILE A 244 8.58 23.68 20.05
CA ILE A 244 8.73 23.85 21.49
C ILE A 244 8.78 25.36 21.79
N THR A 245 7.76 25.87 22.48
CA THR A 245 7.84 27.20 23.11
C THR A 245 8.84 27.14 24.25
N ALA A 246 9.85 28.01 24.22
CA ALA A 246 10.90 28.04 25.22
C ALA A 246 10.35 28.34 26.64
N HIS A 247 10.85 27.62 27.64
CA HIS A 247 10.56 27.83 29.05
C HIS A 247 10.86 29.27 29.54
N PRO A 248 10.21 29.77 30.63
CA PRO A 248 10.12 31.20 30.93
C PRO A 248 11.36 31.89 31.53
N ASN A 249 12.54 31.27 31.59
CA ASN A 249 13.67 31.79 32.39
C ASN A 249 15.02 31.91 31.65
N GLN A 250 15.02 32.19 30.35
CA GLN A 250 16.23 32.70 29.68
C GLN A 250 16.04 34.16 29.25
N ARG A 251 16.86 35.06 29.83
CA ARG A 251 17.03 36.43 29.33
C ARG A 251 17.71 36.37 27.96
N VAL A 252 16.94 36.60 26.91
CA VAL A 252 17.43 36.77 25.54
C VAL A 252 17.92 38.21 25.35
N THR A 253 19.24 38.40 25.33
CA THR A 253 19.88 39.60 24.78
C THR A 253 20.35 39.32 23.35
N SER A 254 19.43 39.38 22.39
CA SER A 254 19.73 39.78 20.99
C SER A 254 18.46 39.79 20.15
N ARG A 255 18.30 40.85 19.35
CA ARG A 255 17.20 41.02 18.39
C ARG A 255 17.38 40.05 17.23
N SER A 256 16.41 39.16 17.04
CA SER A 256 16.03 38.63 15.72
C SER A 256 14.56 38.19 15.75
N PRO A 257 13.65 38.92 15.09
CA PRO A 257 12.29 38.49 14.88
C PRO A 257 12.25 37.69 13.57
N ASN A 258 12.22 36.36 13.65
CA ASN A 258 11.60 35.44 12.70
C ASN A 258 12.10 34.01 12.93
N LYS A 259 11.34 33.24 13.70
CA LYS A 259 11.24 31.80 13.48
C LYS A 259 9.75 31.49 13.33
N THR A 260 9.27 31.57 12.09
CA THR A 260 7.96 31.03 11.72
C THR A 260 8.13 29.54 11.46
N CYS A 261 7.48 28.70 12.27
CA CYS A 261 7.32 27.29 11.97
C CYS A 261 6.55 27.14 10.66
N LYS A 262 7.11 26.41 9.69
CA LYS A 262 6.40 26.06 8.46
C LYS A 262 5.98 24.61 8.52
N THR A 263 4.69 24.37 8.35
CA THR A 263 4.10 23.03 8.14
C THR A 263 4.61 22.43 6.83
N TYR A 264 4.51 21.11 6.67
CA TYR A 264 4.88 20.42 5.42
C TYR A 264 4.06 20.94 4.21
N ALA A 265 2.83 21.40 4.45
CA ALA A 265 1.99 22.08 3.46
C ALA A 265 2.59 23.42 2.97
N GLU A 266 3.27 24.17 3.85
CA GLU A 266 3.91 25.45 3.52
C GLU A 266 5.27 25.27 2.83
N GLN A 267 5.93 24.13 3.01
CA GLN A 267 7.13 23.78 2.24
C GLN A 267 6.82 23.49 0.76
N ARG A 268 5.62 22.98 0.45
CA ARG A 268 5.19 22.72 -0.94
C ARG A 268 4.90 23.99 -1.76
N LEU A 269 4.43 25.07 -1.12
CA LEU A 269 4.19 26.35 -1.81
C LEU A 269 5.49 27.05 -2.25
N LEU A 270 6.63 26.74 -1.62
CA LEU A 270 7.93 27.30 -2.00
C LEU A 270 8.55 26.58 -3.22
N LEU A 271 8.16 25.34 -3.49
CA LEU A 271 8.65 24.55 -4.62
C LEU A 271 7.77 24.68 -5.88
N ALA A 272 6.59 25.29 -5.77
CA ALA A 272 5.65 25.46 -6.89
C ALA A 272 5.73 26.83 -7.60
N GLY A 273 6.73 27.66 -7.29
CA GLY A 273 6.81 29.03 -7.78
C GLY A 273 8.07 29.37 -8.56
N HIS A 274 8.20 28.90 -9.81
CA HIS A 274 8.94 29.60 -10.87
C HIS A 274 8.48 29.13 -12.26
N PRO A 275 7.73 29.95 -13.03
CA PRO A 275 7.67 29.85 -14.48
C PRO A 275 8.85 30.63 -15.10
N ASP A 276 9.18 30.29 -16.34
CA ASP A 276 10.17 30.91 -17.24
C ASP A 276 11.63 30.45 -17.13
N SER A 277 11.96 29.44 -17.95
CA SER A 277 12.93 29.64 -19.05
C SER A 277 12.93 28.44 -20.00
N SER A 278 12.35 28.62 -21.19
CA SER A 278 12.55 27.74 -22.35
C SER A 278 14.00 27.78 -22.84
N PRO A 279 14.54 26.69 -23.40
CA PRO A 279 15.57 26.79 -24.41
C PRO A 279 15.07 26.28 -25.77
N THR A 280 15.16 27.17 -26.74
CA THR A 280 15.01 26.96 -28.18
C THR A 280 15.97 25.91 -28.74
N VAL A 281 15.45 25.11 -29.66
CA VAL A 281 16.17 24.18 -30.53
C VAL A 281 17.00 24.96 -31.55
N ALA A 282 18.32 24.72 -31.59
CA ALA A 282 19.16 24.99 -32.76
C ALA A 282 20.44 24.12 -32.74
N GLY A 283 20.45 23.14 -33.64
CA GLY A 283 21.59 22.60 -34.42
C GLY A 283 22.95 22.32 -33.75
N LEU A 284 23.39 21.06 -33.85
CA LEU A 284 24.62 20.71 -34.58
C LEU A 284 24.75 19.19 -34.74
N LEU A 285 24.74 18.77 -36.00
CA LEU A 285 25.14 17.46 -36.50
C LEU A 285 26.68 17.36 -36.57
N ALA A 286 27.15 16.11 -36.63
CA ALA A 286 28.50 15.62 -36.95
C ALA A 286 29.48 15.61 -35.76
N GLY A 287 30.21 14.53 -35.48
CA GLY A 287 30.34 13.23 -36.14
C GLY A 287 31.41 12.42 -35.40
N ALA A 288 31.28 11.10 -35.39
CA ALA A 288 32.38 10.18 -35.10
C ALA A 288 32.01 8.78 -35.58
N VAL A 289 32.54 8.39 -36.75
CA VAL A 289 32.73 7.01 -37.16
C VAL A 289 34.24 6.83 -37.35
N SER A 290 34.80 5.84 -36.66
CA SER A 290 36.16 5.35 -36.85
C SER A 290 36.04 4.01 -37.57
N ASP A 291 36.78 3.83 -38.66
CA ASP A 291 37.20 2.51 -39.15
C ASP A 291 38.49 2.68 -39.96
N VAL A 292 39.54 2.02 -39.46
CA VAL A 292 40.64 1.38 -40.22
C VAL A 292 40.86 0.03 -39.58
#